data_AF-A0A1N7P5W5-F1
#
_entry.id   AF-A0A1N7P5W5-F1
#
_cell.length_a   1.000
_cell.length_b   1.000
_cell.length_c   1.000
_cell.angle_alpha   90.00
_cell.angle_beta   90.00
_cell.angle_gamma   90.00
#
_symmetry.space_group_name_H-M   'P 1'
#
loop_
_entity.id
_entity.type
_entity.pdbx_description
1 polymer ?
#
loop_
_entity_poly.entity_id
_entity_poly.type
_entity_poly.pdbx_seq_one_letter_code
_entity_poly.pdbx_strand_id
1 'polypeptide(L)'
;MNMLSNELTGLDVPLWALQFNLTPQQTAFVVSYVDHFEPDRAAREAGFKARHIKKIANQLLNMRKIQQAIRFRVTELRDRSETAREEVLAELKAILDADIRDIFDEQNKIKHPADWSRHFVSGALSGLAIKTKSRRGQVVERTIAIKHINRLEVLDLAMRHLGLLEPDKKRKEDKKLIAKARADMAREDRLLGPHPRRRAQPI
;
A
#
# COMPACT_ATOMS: atom_id res chain seq x y z
N MET A 1 13.46 -5.35 12.14
CA MET A 1 14.58 -5.99 11.40
C MET A 1 15.63 -4.92 11.13
N ASN A 2 16.70 -4.87 11.94
CA ASN A 2 17.74 -3.83 11.93
C ASN A 2 19.14 -4.43 12.17
N MET A 3 19.33 -5.72 11.82
CA MET A 3 20.57 -6.46 12.10
C MET A 3 21.76 -5.91 11.30
N LEU A 4 21.53 -5.33 10.11
CA LEU A 4 22.60 -4.80 9.25
C LEU A 4 23.30 -3.55 9.82
N SER A 5 22.67 -2.79 10.71
CA SER A 5 23.28 -1.56 11.26
C SER A 5 24.21 -1.79 12.46
N ASN A 6 24.02 -2.86 13.23
CA ASN A 6 24.92 -3.18 14.35
C ASN A 6 26.22 -3.83 13.89
N GLU A 7 26.18 -4.66 12.84
CA GLU A 7 27.38 -5.32 12.30
C GLU A 7 28.39 -4.34 11.70
N LEU A 8 27.93 -3.22 11.14
CA LEU A 8 28.80 -2.20 10.54
C LEU A 8 29.49 -1.28 11.58
N THR A 9 28.99 -1.24 12.81
CA THR A 9 29.52 -0.33 13.86
C THR A 9 30.26 -1.07 14.97
N GLY A 10 30.03 -2.39 15.14
CA GLY A 10 30.54 -3.14 16.28
C GLY A 10 29.94 -2.67 17.63
N LEU A 11 28.89 -1.85 17.60
CA LEU A 11 28.23 -1.26 18.74
C LEU A 11 26.79 -1.77 18.84
N ASP A 12 26.29 -1.94 20.06
CA ASP A 12 24.89 -2.34 20.33
C ASP A 12 23.86 -1.27 19.96
N VAL A 13 24.28 -0.18 19.32
CA VAL A 13 23.45 0.99 19.00
C VAL A 13 23.56 1.31 17.51
N PRO A 14 22.44 1.43 16.77
CA PRO A 14 22.45 1.77 15.35
C PRO A 14 22.94 3.20 15.09
N LEU A 15 23.54 3.42 13.91
CA LEU A 15 24.12 4.70 13.47
C LEU A 15 23.19 5.91 13.67
N TRP A 16 21.91 5.78 13.33
CA TRP A 16 20.95 6.89 13.48
C TRP A 16 20.78 7.30 14.94
N ALA A 17 20.90 6.38 15.90
CA ALA A 17 20.75 6.67 17.31
C ALA A 17 22.00 7.34 17.89
N LEU A 18 23.18 7.04 17.34
CA LEU A 18 24.44 7.72 17.67
C LEU A 18 24.38 9.21 17.30
N GLN A 19 23.73 9.58 16.19
CA GLN A 19 23.55 10.98 15.78
C GLN A 19 22.83 11.84 16.83
N PHE A 20 21.97 11.22 17.64
CA PHE A 20 21.21 11.89 18.70
C PHE A 20 21.78 11.61 20.11
N ASN A 21 22.96 10.99 20.21
CA ASN A 21 23.58 10.60 21.48
C ASN A 21 22.61 9.82 22.38
N LEU A 22 21.92 8.82 21.81
CA LEU A 22 21.03 7.93 22.56
C LEU A 22 21.81 6.78 23.20
N THR A 23 21.39 6.39 24.40
CA THR A 23 21.85 5.14 25.01
C THR A 23 21.14 3.94 24.37
N PRO A 24 21.63 2.70 24.56
CA PRO A 24 20.93 1.51 24.10
C PRO A 24 19.46 1.44 24.55
N GLN A 25 19.19 1.72 25.84
CA GLN A 25 17.81 1.75 26.37
C GLN A 25 16.95 2.87 25.77
N GLN A 26 17.51 4.07 25.57
CA GLN A 26 16.78 5.15 24.90
C GLN A 26 16.48 4.80 23.45
N THR A 27 17.39 4.10 22.79
CA THR A 27 17.22 3.63 21.42
C THR A 27 16.11 2.59 21.34
N ALA A 28 16.12 1.59 22.23
CA ALA A 28 15.05 0.61 22.34
C ALA A 28 13.68 1.28 22.59
N PHE A 29 13.64 2.30 23.45
CA PHE A 29 12.42 3.08 23.68
C PHE A 29 11.92 3.76 22.41
N VAL A 30 12.80 4.44 21.65
CA VAL A 30 12.42 5.10 20.39
C VAL A 30 11.92 4.08 19.35
N VAL A 31 12.58 2.92 19.24
CA VAL A 31 12.17 1.86 18.31
C VAL A 31 10.77 1.36 18.62
N SER A 32 10.51 0.96 19.87
CA SER A 32 9.18 0.50 20.30
C SER A 32 8.13 1.60 20.20
N TYR A 33 8.47 2.83 20.62
CA TYR A 33 7.51 3.94 20.59
C TYR A 33 7.05 4.28 19.17
N VAL A 34 7.94 4.23 18.17
CA VAL A 34 7.58 4.51 16.78
C VAL A 34 6.72 3.38 16.17
N ASP A 35 6.77 2.17 16.73
CA ASP A 35 5.97 1.03 16.25
C ASP A 35 4.48 1.17 16.60
N HIS A 36 4.16 1.54 17.84
CA HIS A 36 2.78 1.51 18.34
C HIS A 36 2.33 2.80 19.06
N PHE A 37 3.20 3.80 19.24
CA PHE A 37 2.90 5.08 19.88
C PHE A 37 2.32 4.98 21.31
N GLU A 38 2.67 3.93 22.06
CA GLU A 38 2.26 3.77 23.47
C GLU A 38 3.47 3.97 24.41
N PRO A 39 3.57 5.10 25.13
CA PRO A 39 4.77 5.44 25.90
C PRO A 39 5.11 4.42 26.98
N ASP A 40 4.10 3.97 27.73
CA ASP A 40 4.27 3.03 28.85
C ASP A 40 4.72 1.64 28.40
N ARG A 41 4.26 1.21 27.22
CA ARG A 41 4.62 -0.07 26.64
C ARG A 41 6.02 0.00 26.05
N ALA A 42 6.35 1.07 25.34
CA ALA A 42 7.70 1.27 24.81
C ALA A 42 8.75 1.34 25.92
N ALA A 43 8.43 1.96 27.06
CA ALA A 43 9.32 1.96 28.21
C ALA A 43 9.50 0.55 28.83
N ARG A 44 8.45 -0.29 28.83
CA ARG A 44 8.57 -1.68 29.31
C ARG A 44 9.46 -2.50 28.39
N GLU A 45 9.24 -2.40 27.09
CA GLU A 45 10.00 -3.11 26.06
C GLU A 45 11.48 -2.66 26.04
N ALA A 46 11.74 -1.39 26.33
CA ALA A 46 13.08 -0.85 26.51
C ALA A 46 13.78 -1.27 27.82
N GLY A 47 13.12 -2.04 28.68
CA GLY A 47 13.71 -2.57 29.93
C GLY A 47 13.63 -1.65 31.14
N PHE A 48 12.78 -0.60 31.13
CA PHE A 48 12.59 0.24 32.32
C PHE A 48 11.75 -0.45 33.40
N LYS A 49 12.07 -0.18 34.67
CA LYS A 49 11.39 -0.78 35.84
C LYS A 49 9.92 -0.35 35.93
N ALA A 50 9.03 -1.32 36.18
CA ALA A 50 7.59 -1.11 36.22
C ALA A 50 7.11 -0.07 37.25
N ARG A 51 7.78 0.04 38.41
CA ARG A 51 7.39 0.90 39.54
C ARG A 51 7.21 2.38 39.17
N HIS A 52 7.93 2.87 38.14
CA HIS A 52 7.88 4.27 37.72
C HIS A 52 7.69 4.44 36.21
N ILE A 53 7.11 3.44 35.54
CA ILE A 53 7.07 3.37 34.07
C ILE A 53 6.47 4.63 33.42
N LYS A 54 5.33 5.11 33.95
CA LYS A 54 4.61 6.28 33.44
C LYS A 54 5.44 7.57 33.54
N LYS A 55 6.10 7.75 34.69
CA LYS A 55 6.95 8.92 34.93
C LYS A 55 8.16 8.90 34.01
N ILE A 56 8.80 7.73 33.88
CA ILE A 56 9.96 7.54 32.99
C ILE A 56 9.57 7.78 31.53
N ALA A 57 8.47 7.19 31.07
CA ALA A 57 7.99 7.36 29.70
C ALA A 57 7.72 8.84 29.37
N ASN A 58 7.03 9.58 30.25
CA ASN A 58 6.82 11.01 30.07
C ASN A 58 8.12 11.82 30.09
N GLN A 59 9.07 11.47 30.97
CA GLN A 59 10.39 12.11 30.98
C GLN A 59 11.13 11.88 29.66
N LEU A 60 11.12 10.66 29.13
CA LEU A 60 11.75 10.31 27.86
C LEU A 60 11.12 11.11 26.69
N LEU A 61 9.78 11.19 26.63
CA LEU A 61 9.09 11.97 25.59
C LEU A 61 9.37 13.48 25.66
N ASN A 62 9.72 14.00 26.82
CA ASN A 62 10.07 15.41 27.01
C ASN A 62 11.55 15.72 26.68
N MET A 63 12.40 14.70 26.51
CA MET A 63 13.81 14.93 26.14
C MET A 63 13.92 15.34 24.67
N ARG A 64 14.50 16.51 24.41
CA ARG A 64 14.71 17.06 23.04
C ARG A 64 15.38 16.06 22.10
N LYS A 65 16.42 15.35 22.55
CA LYS A 65 17.13 14.35 21.74
C LYS A 65 16.25 13.14 21.35
N ILE A 66 15.36 12.72 22.25
CA ILE A 66 14.40 11.63 21.98
C ILE A 66 13.32 12.11 21.02
N GLN A 67 12.82 13.34 21.18
CA GLN A 67 11.87 13.92 20.23
C GLN A 67 12.45 14.05 18.82
N GLN A 68 13.71 14.50 18.70
CA GLN A 68 14.41 14.58 17.41
C GLN A 68 14.58 13.20 16.79
N ALA A 69 14.99 12.21 17.59
CA ALA A 69 15.14 10.82 17.14
C ALA A 69 13.82 10.18 16.69
N ILE A 70 12.72 10.42 17.41
CA ILE A 70 11.38 9.97 17.01
C ILE A 70 11.00 10.60 15.67
N ARG A 71 11.16 11.92 15.52
CA ARG A 71 10.86 12.61 14.25
C ARG A 71 11.68 12.03 13.11
N PHE A 72 12.98 11.85 13.30
CA PHE A 72 13.86 11.25 12.31
C PHE A 72 13.37 9.85 11.89
N ARG A 73 13.06 8.98 12.86
CA ARG A 73 12.59 7.61 12.59
C ARG A 73 11.23 7.58 11.90
N VAL A 74 10.30 8.46 12.29
CA VAL A 74 9.00 8.58 11.62
C VAL A 74 9.18 9.05 10.18
N THR A 75 10.03 10.05 9.94
CA THR A 75 10.34 10.52 8.58
C THR A 75 11.01 9.41 7.75
N GLU A 76 12.02 8.74 8.28
CA GLU A 76 12.72 7.66 7.56
C GLU A 76 11.76 6.50 7.20
N LEU A 77 10.89 6.10 8.13
CA LEU A 77 9.88 5.07 7.85
C LEU A 77 8.84 5.53 6.83
N ARG A 78 8.45 6.81 6.90
CA ARG A 78 7.57 7.43 5.91
C ARG A 78 8.22 7.42 4.54
N ASP A 79 9.44 7.92 4.42
CA ASP A 79 10.18 8.01 3.16
C ASP A 79 10.37 6.63 2.53
N ARG A 80 10.80 5.63 3.32
CA ARG A 80 10.89 4.24 2.86
C ARG A 80 9.55 3.68 2.39
N SER A 81 8.47 4.01 3.10
CA SER A 81 7.12 3.60 2.71
C SER A 81 6.64 4.31 1.45
N GLU A 82 7.00 5.58 1.26
CA GLU A 82 6.73 6.35 0.04
C GLU A 82 7.49 5.76 -1.14
N THR A 83 8.79 5.48 -1.01
CA THR A 83 9.58 4.81 -2.06
C THR A 83 8.99 3.44 -2.41
N ALA A 84 8.64 2.61 -1.43
CA ALA A 84 8.02 1.31 -1.71
C ALA A 84 6.66 1.46 -2.43
N ARG A 85 5.88 2.49 -2.11
CA ARG A 85 4.63 2.80 -2.83
C ARG A 85 4.91 3.25 -4.27
N GLU A 86 5.92 4.10 -4.47
CA GLU A 86 6.34 4.57 -5.79
C GLU A 86 6.83 3.41 -6.67
N GLU A 87 7.61 2.48 -6.11
CA GLU A 87 8.06 1.27 -6.81
C GLU A 87 6.88 0.41 -7.26
N VAL A 88 5.89 0.17 -6.39
CA VAL A 88 4.68 -0.58 -6.74
C VAL A 88 3.87 0.14 -7.83
N LEU A 89 3.73 1.46 -7.75
CA LEU A 89 3.04 2.25 -8.77
C LEU A 89 3.78 2.24 -10.11
N ALA A 90 5.11 2.27 -10.09
CA ALA A 90 5.93 2.16 -11.29
C ALA A 90 5.76 0.79 -11.96
N GLU A 91 5.72 -0.29 -11.18
CA GLU A 91 5.43 -1.63 -11.69
C GLU A 91 4.00 -1.72 -12.27
N LEU A 92 2.97 -1.25 -11.55
CA LEU A 92 1.60 -1.22 -12.08
C LEU A 92 1.51 -0.44 -13.40
N LYS A 93 2.21 0.70 -13.50
CA LYS A 93 2.29 1.47 -14.73
C LYS A 93 2.97 0.68 -15.86
N ALA A 94 4.09 0.02 -15.58
CA ALA A 94 4.79 -0.81 -16.56
C ALA A 94 3.89 -1.93 -17.12
N ILE A 95 3.04 -2.54 -16.30
CA ILE A 95 2.04 -3.51 -16.75
C ILE A 95 1.02 -2.87 -17.70
N LEU A 96 0.55 -1.66 -17.38
CA LEU A 96 -0.46 -0.96 -18.15
C LEU A 96 0.06 -0.38 -19.48
N ASP A 97 1.35 -0.06 -19.52
CA ASP A 97 2.07 0.48 -20.68
C ASP A 97 2.62 -0.62 -21.61
N ALA A 98 2.59 -1.89 -21.20
CA ALA A 98 3.04 -3.01 -22.02
C ALA A 98 2.22 -3.11 -23.32
N ASP A 99 2.91 -2.92 -24.45
CA ASP A 99 2.30 -2.93 -25.78
C ASP A 99 2.64 -4.23 -26.50
N ILE A 100 1.61 -4.90 -27.05
CA ILE A 100 1.80 -6.10 -27.87
C ILE A 100 2.53 -5.81 -29.18
N ARG A 101 2.64 -4.55 -29.61
CA ARG A 101 3.44 -4.18 -30.78
C ARG A 101 4.94 -4.36 -30.53
N ASP A 102 5.39 -4.33 -29.27
CA ASP A 102 6.81 -4.44 -28.93
C ASP A 102 7.42 -5.81 -29.31
N ILE A 103 6.59 -6.86 -29.38
CA ILE A 103 7.05 -8.21 -29.73
C ILE A 103 7.18 -8.44 -31.24
N PHE A 104 6.80 -7.48 -32.08
CA PHE A 104 6.93 -7.58 -33.54
C PHE A 104 8.12 -6.76 -34.04
N ASP A 105 8.79 -7.27 -35.08
CA ASP A 105 9.80 -6.54 -35.84
C ASP A 105 9.16 -5.65 -36.93
N GLU A 106 10.00 -4.90 -37.65
CA GLU A 106 9.56 -4.00 -38.73
C GLU A 106 8.87 -4.74 -39.89
N GLN A 107 9.10 -6.05 -40.02
CA GLN A 107 8.48 -6.91 -41.03
C GLN A 107 7.25 -7.67 -40.50
N ASN A 108 6.72 -7.26 -39.34
CA ASN A 108 5.58 -7.88 -38.64
C ASN A 108 5.82 -9.35 -38.25
N LYS A 109 7.06 -9.80 -38.11
CA LYS A 109 7.38 -11.11 -37.53
C LYS A 109 7.62 -10.99 -36.04
N ILE A 110 7.33 -12.07 -35.32
CA ILE A 110 7.53 -12.10 -33.87
C ILE A 110 9.02 -12.21 -33.56
N LYS A 111 9.53 -11.22 -32.80
CA LYS A 111 10.90 -11.20 -32.27
C LYS A 111 11.18 -12.40 -31.38
N HIS A 112 12.46 -12.72 -31.21
CA HIS A 112 12.85 -13.71 -30.21
C HIS A 112 12.46 -13.25 -28.80
N PRO A 113 12.03 -14.12 -27.88
CA PRO A 113 11.66 -13.72 -26.51
C PRO A 113 12.76 -12.96 -25.74
N ALA A 114 14.02 -13.16 -26.11
CA ALA A 114 15.15 -12.42 -25.55
C ALA A 114 15.18 -10.93 -25.98
N ASP A 115 14.54 -10.59 -27.09
CA ASP A 115 14.50 -9.25 -27.67
C ASP A 115 13.19 -8.51 -27.31
N TRP A 116 12.33 -9.12 -26.49
CA TRP A 116 11.10 -8.50 -26.03
C TRP A 116 11.39 -7.40 -25.00
N SER A 117 10.57 -6.35 -24.98
CA SER A 117 10.75 -5.26 -24.02
C SER A 117 10.61 -5.79 -22.59
N ARG A 118 11.44 -5.25 -21.68
CA ARG A 118 11.44 -5.67 -20.26
C ARG A 118 10.04 -5.55 -19.66
N HIS A 119 9.33 -4.46 -19.96
CA HIS A 119 7.97 -4.19 -19.48
C HIS A 119 6.95 -5.23 -19.94
N PHE A 120 7.08 -5.74 -21.17
CA PHE A 120 6.22 -6.80 -21.71
C PHE A 120 6.44 -8.13 -20.98
N VAL A 121 7.70 -8.50 -20.74
CA VAL A 121 8.08 -9.79 -20.13
C VAL A 121 7.84 -9.81 -18.62
N SER A 122 8.23 -8.75 -17.90
CA SER A 122 8.24 -8.75 -16.43
C SER A 122 6.89 -8.42 -15.81
N GLY A 123 6.08 -7.60 -16.49
CA GLY A 123 4.86 -7.05 -15.91
C GLY A 123 3.57 -7.64 -16.47
N ALA A 124 3.47 -7.82 -17.79
CA ALA A 124 2.17 -8.02 -18.43
C ALA A 124 1.85 -9.48 -18.79
N LEU A 125 2.83 -10.39 -18.71
CA LEU A 125 2.70 -11.76 -19.17
C LEU A 125 2.17 -12.70 -18.08
N SER A 126 0.91 -13.13 -18.20
CA SER A 126 0.30 -14.13 -17.32
C SER A 126 0.60 -15.56 -17.77
N GLY A 127 0.94 -15.78 -19.04
CA GLY A 127 1.31 -17.10 -19.53
C GLY A 127 1.86 -17.08 -20.96
N LEU A 128 2.79 -17.99 -21.23
CA LEU A 128 3.46 -18.13 -22.52
C LEU A 128 3.55 -19.60 -22.92
N ALA A 129 3.03 -19.94 -24.10
CA ALA A 129 3.20 -21.26 -24.68
C ALA A 129 3.82 -21.13 -26.08
N ILE A 130 4.99 -21.73 -26.26
CA ILE A 130 5.72 -21.76 -27.53
C ILE A 130 5.63 -23.18 -28.09
N LYS A 131 5.02 -23.33 -29.26
CA LYS A 131 4.97 -24.59 -29.99
C LYS A 131 5.81 -24.45 -31.25
N THR A 132 6.80 -25.33 -31.40
CA THR A 132 7.67 -25.37 -32.58
C THR A 132 7.43 -26.68 -33.30
N LYS A 133 6.99 -26.62 -34.55
CA LYS A 133 6.95 -27.79 -35.43
C LYS A 133 8.17 -27.76 -36.35
N SER A 134 8.93 -28.85 -36.36
CA SER A 134 10.03 -29.06 -37.31
C SER A 134 9.65 -30.14 -38.33
N ARG A 135 10.14 -29.99 -39.56
CA ARG A 135 10.04 -31.02 -40.60
C ARG A 135 11.45 -31.17 -41.19
N ARG A 136 12.01 -32.38 -41.16
CA ARG A 136 13.38 -32.69 -41.64
C ARG A 136 14.48 -31.79 -41.05
N GLY A 137 14.43 -31.52 -39.74
CA GLY A 137 15.46 -30.73 -39.05
C GLY A 137 15.39 -29.22 -39.25
N GLN A 138 14.54 -28.71 -40.15
CA GLN A 138 14.23 -27.29 -40.24
C GLN A 138 12.96 -26.95 -39.45
N VAL A 139 13.00 -25.82 -38.72
CA VAL A 139 11.84 -25.26 -38.02
C VAL A 139 10.90 -24.69 -39.09
N VAL A 140 9.71 -25.28 -39.23
CA VAL A 140 8.74 -24.91 -40.28
C VAL A 140 7.66 -23.99 -39.75
N GLU A 141 7.29 -24.10 -38.47
CA GLU A 141 6.21 -23.31 -37.89
C GLU A 141 6.47 -23.07 -36.40
N ARG A 142 6.42 -21.81 -35.96
CA ARG A 142 6.49 -21.42 -34.55
C ARG A 142 5.21 -20.70 -34.16
N THR A 143 4.42 -21.31 -33.29
CA THR A 143 3.21 -20.71 -32.72
C THR A 143 3.52 -20.22 -31.31
N ILE A 144 3.22 -18.96 -31.03
CA ILE A 144 3.37 -18.36 -29.70
C ILE A 144 1.98 -17.95 -29.21
N ALA A 145 1.52 -18.56 -28.12
CA ALA A 145 0.31 -18.16 -27.43
C ALA A 145 0.70 -17.35 -26.19
N ILE A 146 0.18 -16.13 -26.13
CA ILE A 146 0.49 -15.15 -25.09
C ILE A 146 -0.80 -14.85 -24.32
N LYS A 147 -0.74 -14.95 -23.00
CA LYS A 147 -1.81 -14.50 -22.10
C LYS A 147 -1.32 -13.28 -21.35
N HIS A 148 -2.08 -12.19 -21.44
CA HIS A 148 -1.82 -10.99 -20.66
C HIS A 148 -2.49 -11.05 -19.29
N ILE A 149 -1.91 -10.35 -18.31
CA ILE A 149 -2.59 -10.01 -17.07
C ILE A 149 -3.83 -9.19 -17.41
N ASN A 150 -4.90 -9.38 -16.62
CA ASN A 150 -6.13 -8.61 -16.79
C ASN A 150 -5.88 -7.12 -16.47
N ARG A 151 -5.81 -6.31 -17.52
CA ARG A 151 -5.58 -4.85 -17.42
C ARG A 151 -6.61 -4.15 -16.55
N LEU A 152 -7.86 -4.63 -16.54
CA LEU A 152 -8.93 -4.05 -15.73
C LEU A 152 -8.71 -4.26 -14.23
N GLU A 153 -8.17 -5.41 -13.83
CA GLU A 153 -7.84 -5.69 -12.43
C GLU A 153 -6.68 -4.82 -11.93
N VAL A 154 -5.66 -4.62 -12.78
CA VAL A 154 -4.52 -3.73 -12.50
C VAL A 154 -4.98 -2.28 -12.34
N LEU A 155 -5.88 -1.81 -13.23
CA LEU A 155 -6.50 -0.49 -13.13
C LEU A 155 -7.37 -0.35 -11.88
N ASP A 156 -8.17 -1.36 -11.52
CA ASP A 156 -9.00 -1.35 -10.30
C ASP A 156 -8.13 -1.19 -9.05
N LEU A 157 -7.03 -1.94 -8.96
CA LEU A 157 -6.05 -1.82 -7.87
C LEU A 157 -5.45 -0.41 -7.79
N ALA A 158 -5.01 0.15 -8.93
CA ALA A 158 -4.46 1.51 -8.99
C ALA A 158 -5.50 2.57 -8.59
N MET A 159 -6.73 2.47 -9.10
CA MET A 159 -7.82 3.39 -8.79
C MET A 159 -8.23 3.33 -7.30
N ARG A 160 -8.22 2.14 -6.70
CA ARG A 160 -8.45 1.97 -5.24
C ARG A 160 -7.33 2.60 -4.42
N HIS A 161 -6.08 2.45 -4.83
CA HIS A 161 -4.94 3.08 -4.13
C HIS A 161 -5.02 4.61 -4.18
N LEU A 162 -5.41 5.18 -5.33
CA LEU A 162 -5.59 6.61 -5.52
C LEU A 162 -6.88 7.15 -4.87
N GLY A 163 -7.74 6.30 -4.32
CA GLY A 163 -9.01 6.70 -3.72
C GLY A 163 -10.06 7.18 -4.73
N LEU A 164 -9.89 6.85 -6.02
CA LEU A 164 -10.86 7.18 -7.08
C LEU A 164 -12.14 6.33 -6.99
N LEU A 165 -12.04 5.19 -6.30
CA LEU A 165 -13.16 4.29 -6.04
C LEU A 165 -13.53 4.34 -4.55
N GLU A 166 -14.82 4.46 -4.27
CA GLU A 166 -15.31 4.35 -2.90
C GLU A 166 -15.05 2.95 -2.34
N PRO A 167 -14.57 2.83 -1.10
CA PRO A 167 -14.36 1.52 -0.50
C PRO A 167 -15.70 0.78 -0.34
N ASP A 168 -15.73 -0.49 -0.72
CA ASP A 168 -16.95 -1.34 -0.68
C ASP A 168 -17.60 -1.39 0.71
N LYS A 169 -16.81 -1.24 1.78
CA LYS A 169 -17.31 -1.16 3.16
C LYS A 169 -18.11 0.13 3.41
N LYS A 170 -17.58 1.30 3.00
CA LYS A 170 -18.30 2.58 3.11
C LYS A 170 -19.62 2.52 2.35
N ARG A 171 -19.62 2.00 1.11
CA ARG A 171 -20.86 1.78 0.34
C ARG A 171 -21.92 0.94 1.06
N LYS A 172 -21.53 -0.07 1.85
CA LYS A 172 -22.48 -0.89 2.63
C LYS A 172 -23.00 -0.15 3.87
N GLU A 173 -22.15 0.60 4.55
CA GLU A 173 -22.53 1.42 5.71
C GLU A 173 -23.44 2.57 5.30
N ASP A 174 -23.11 3.27 4.21
CA ASP A 174 -23.92 4.35 3.64
C ASP A 174 -25.30 3.84 3.22
N LYS A 175 -25.37 2.66 2.58
CA LYS A 175 -26.65 2.01 2.26
C LYS A 175 -27.49 1.69 3.49
N LYS A 176 -26.87 1.25 4.59
CA LYS A 176 -27.57 1.00 5.87
C LYS A 176 -28.08 2.30 6.48
N LEU A 177 -27.27 3.35 6.48
CA LEU A 177 -27.64 4.69 6.95
C LEU A 177 -28.81 5.27 6.14
N ILE A 178 -28.74 5.19 4.80
CA ILE A 178 -29.81 5.64 3.91
C ILE A 178 -31.09 4.83 4.13
N ALA A 179 -31.00 3.50 4.28
CA ALA A 179 -32.16 2.66 4.56
C ALA A 179 -32.82 3.01 5.91
N LYS A 180 -32.00 3.26 6.94
CA LYS A 180 -32.48 3.70 8.25
C LYS A 180 -33.17 5.06 8.15
N ALA A 181 -32.56 6.04 7.50
CA ALA A 181 -33.14 7.37 7.30
C ALA A 181 -34.48 7.30 6.54
N ARG A 182 -34.60 6.43 5.53
CA ARG A 182 -35.87 6.19 4.81
C ARG A 182 -36.93 5.55 5.70
N ALA A 183 -36.56 4.60 6.56
CA ALA A 183 -37.48 3.97 7.50
C ALA A 183 -37.96 4.97 8.57
N ASP A 184 -37.07 5.81 9.07
CA ASP A 184 -37.37 6.86 10.03
C ASP A 184 -38.30 7.93 9.42
N MET A 185 -38.03 8.39 8.19
CA MET A 185 -38.92 9.30 7.45
C MET A 185 -40.30 8.67 7.18
N ALA A 186 -40.36 7.40 6.78
CA ALA A 186 -41.63 6.72 6.54
C ALA A 186 -42.44 6.51 7.84
N ARG A 187 -41.74 6.30 8.97
CA ARG A 187 -42.35 6.23 10.30
C ARG A 187 -42.88 7.59 10.71
N GLU A 188 -42.14 8.66 10.46
CA GLU A 188 -42.52 10.03 10.73
C GLU A 188 -43.73 10.47 9.90
N ASP A 189 -43.75 10.21 8.59
CA ASP A 189 -44.90 10.44 7.71
C ASP A 189 -46.15 9.65 8.15
N ARG A 190 -45.96 8.41 8.64
CA ARG A 190 -47.05 7.58 9.15
C ARG A 190 -47.59 8.10 10.49
N LEU A 191 -46.75 8.74 11.32
CA LEU A 191 -47.14 9.34 12.59
C LEU A 191 -47.82 10.71 12.41
N LEU A 192 -47.38 11.50 11.44
CA LEU A 192 -47.91 12.85 11.18
C LEU A 192 -49.17 12.85 10.30
N GLY A 193 -49.50 11.74 9.65
CA GLY A 193 -50.63 11.64 8.71
C GLY A 193 -50.43 12.54 7.47
N PRO A 194 -51.27 12.42 6.43
CA PRO A 194 -51.09 13.20 5.21
C PRO A 194 -51.14 14.71 5.53
N HIS A 195 -50.04 15.41 5.21
CA HIS A 195 -49.92 16.85 5.46
C HIS A 195 -51.08 17.61 4.79
N PRO A 196 -51.86 18.43 5.52
CA PRO A 196 -53.08 19.05 5.00
C PRO A 196 -52.78 20.27 4.12
N ARG A 197 -51.87 20.18 3.15
CA ARG A 197 -51.64 21.22 2.11
C ARG A 197 -51.23 20.62 0.76
N ARG A 198 -52.04 19.69 0.27
CA ARG A 198 -52.29 19.54 -1.18
C ARG A 198 -53.79 19.35 -1.41
N ARG A 199 -54.62 20.23 -0.83
CA ARG A 199 -55.96 20.44 -1.39
C ARG A 199 -55.75 21.28 -2.64
N ALA A 200 -56.10 20.69 -3.78
CA ALA A 200 -56.29 21.39 -5.04
C ALA A 200 -57.01 22.71 -4.77
N GLN A 201 -56.52 23.80 -5.34
CA GLN A 201 -57.38 24.94 -5.63
C GLN A 201 -58.18 24.54 -6.88
N PRO A 202 -59.51 24.36 -6.79
CA PRO A 202 -60.33 24.36 -7.98
C PRO A 202 -60.47 25.80 -8.48
N ILE A 203 -60.41 25.98 -9.80
CA ILE A 203 -60.96 27.15 -10.49
C ILE A 203 -62.48 27.14 -10.32
#